data_AF-A0A0C5G9U3-F1
#
_entry.id   AF-A0A0C5G9U3-F1
#
_cell.length_a   1.000
_cell.length_b   1.000
_cell.length_c   1.000
_cell.angle_alpha   90.00
_cell.angle_beta   90.00
_cell.angle_gamma   90.00
#
_symmetry.space_group_name_H-M   'P 1'
#
loop_
_entity.id
_entity.type
_entity.pdbx_description
1 polymer ?
#
loop_
_entity_poly.entity_id
_entity_poly.type
_entity_poly.pdbx_seq_one_letter_code
_entity_poly.pdbx_strand_id
1 'polypeptide(L)' 'MARATYRFREYTILPDKRPQAPPITFEMECGTCNASSPVTEKAEDGTQWAAEHFKANPGHEEYREHITRPYRCEPGEWQ' A
#
# COMPACT_ATOMS: atom_id res chain seq x y z
N MET A 1 11.38 33.25 -30.65
CA MET A 1 10.87 32.13 -29.84
C MET A 1 12.01 31.13 -29.66
N ALA A 2 12.30 30.68 -28.44
CA ALA A 2 13.37 29.70 -28.20
C ALA A 2 12.92 28.30 -28.63
N ARG A 3 13.77 27.59 -29.38
CA ARG A 3 13.51 26.21 -29.78
C ARG A 3 13.85 25.28 -28.61
N ALA A 4 12.87 24.50 -28.15
CA ALA A 4 13.09 23.40 -27.22
C ALA A 4 13.13 22.06 -27.99
N THR A 5 13.97 21.14 -27.54
CA THR A 5 14.07 19.77 -28.08
C THR A 5 13.76 18.79 -26.97
N TYR A 6 12.85 17.85 -27.23
CA TYR A 6 12.42 16.81 -26.30
C TYR A 6 12.84 15.43 -26.83
N ARG A 7 13.14 14.48 -25.93
CA ARG A 7 13.45 13.07 -26.25
C ARG A 7 12.53 12.14 -25.50
N PHE A 8 12.18 11.01 -26.12
CA PHE A 8 11.42 9.95 -25.49
C PHE A 8 12.37 8.94 -24.84
N ARG A 9 11.90 8.31 -23.76
CA ARG A 9 12.49 7.11 -23.19
C ARG A 9 11.39 6.25 -22.59
N GLU A 10 11.68 4.97 -22.50
CA GLU A 10 10.80 4.03 -21.80
C GLU A 10 10.89 4.24 -20.28
N TYR A 11 9.83 3.85 -19.58
CA TYR A 11 9.78 3.87 -18.12
C TYR A 11 9.08 2.61 -17.64
N THR A 12 9.68 1.95 -16.66
CA THR A 12 9.08 0.79 -15.99
C THR A 12 8.69 1.17 -14.58
N ILE A 13 7.46 0.86 -14.17
CA ILE A 13 6.99 1.06 -12.80
C ILE A 13 7.00 -0.29 -12.10
N LEU A 14 7.79 -0.43 -11.04
CA LEU A 14 7.98 -1.68 -10.32
C LEU A 14 7.92 -1.45 -8.80
N PRO A 15 7.60 -2.48 -8.00
CA PRO A 15 7.75 -2.42 -6.56
C PRO A 15 9.17 -2.00 -6.18
N ASP A 16 9.31 -1.09 -5.22
CA ASP A 16 10.63 -0.66 -4.75
C ASP A 16 11.23 -1.73 -3.83
N LYS A 17 12.28 -2.40 -4.31
CA LYS A 17 12.97 -3.49 -3.58
C LYS A 17 14.30 -3.06 -2.96
N ARG A 18 14.61 -1.76 -2.96
CA ARG A 18 15.88 -1.26 -2.42
C ARG A 18 15.91 -1.45 -0.89
N PRO A 19 17.08 -1.69 -0.28
CA PRO A 19 17.18 -1.87 1.18
C PRO A 19 16.63 -0.71 2.02
N GLN A 20 16.62 0.51 1.46
CA GLN A 20 16.12 1.73 2.07
C GLN A 20 14.69 2.11 1.65
N ALA A 21 14.01 1.26 0.86
CA ALA A 21 12.63 1.50 0.50
C ALA A 21 11.75 1.45 1.77
N PRO A 22 10.68 2.25 1.86
CA PRO A 22 9.69 2.06 2.91
C PRO A 22 9.20 0.60 2.96
N PRO A 23 8.84 0.07 4.13
CA PRO A 23 8.30 -1.27 4.22
C PRO A 23 6.92 -1.36 3.54
N ILE A 24 6.48 -2.58 3.27
CA ILE A 24 5.06 -2.84 2.99
C ILE A 24 4.33 -2.73 4.32
N THR A 25 3.26 -1.95 4.36
CA THR A 25 2.41 -1.84 5.55
C THR A 25 1.01 -2.36 5.31
N PHE A 26 0.38 -2.80 6.38
CA PHE A 26 -0.93 -3.42 6.44
C PHE A 26 -1.78 -2.66 7.46
N GLU A 27 -3.05 -2.49 7.15
CA GLU A 27 -4.08 -1.95 8.03
C GLU A 27 -5.37 -2.71 7.76
N MET A 28 -6.10 -3.08 8.80
CA MET A 28 -7.39 -3.74 8.68
C MET A 28 -8.50 -2.75 9.02
N GLU A 29 -9.51 -2.64 8.17
CA GLU A 29 -10.66 -1.76 8.34
C GLU A 29 -11.95 -2.57 8.44
N CYS A 30 -12.81 -2.24 9.41
CA CYS A 30 -14.14 -2.83 9.53
C CYS A 30 -15.10 -2.19 8.50
N GLY A 31 -15.73 -2.99 7.66
CA GLY A 31 -16.68 -2.53 6.63
C GLY A 31 -18.00 -1.98 7.20
N THR A 32 -18.34 -2.30 8.45
CA THR A 32 -19.58 -1.83 9.08
C THR A 32 -19.41 -0.46 9.72
N CYS A 33 -18.33 -0.26 10.51
CA CYS A 33 -18.14 0.96 11.30
C CYS A 33 -16.94 1.81 10.86
N ASN A 34 -16.16 1.38 9.87
CA ASN A 34 -14.97 2.05 9.36
C ASN A 34 -13.88 2.29 10.43
N ALA A 35 -13.90 1.55 11.53
CA ALA A 35 -12.78 1.52 12.46
C ALA A 35 -11.60 0.79 11.81
N SER A 36 -10.38 1.25 12.07
CA SER A 36 -9.16 0.66 11.53
C SER A 36 -8.22 0.18 12.63
N SER A 37 -7.48 -0.88 12.35
CA SER A 37 -6.30 -1.27 13.12
C SER A 37 -5.22 -0.20 13.01
N PRO A 38 -4.19 -0.23 13.87
CA PRO A 38 -2.94 0.46 13.59
C PRO A 38 -2.33 -0.01 12.25
N VAL A 39 -1.56 0.87 11.62
CA VAL A 39 -0.73 0.52 10.46
C VAL A 39 0.52 -0.22 10.95
N THR A 40 0.76 -1.43 10.45
CA THR A 40 1.92 -2.25 10.86
C THR A 40 2.60 -2.90 9.66
N GLU A 41 3.78 -3.50 9.87
CA GLU A 41 4.52 -4.24 8.83
C GLU A 41 4.13 -5.73 8.76
N LYS A 42 3.16 -6.17 9.58
CA LYS A 42 2.75 -7.56 9.71
C LYS A 42 1.25 -7.71 9.46
N ALA A 43 0.90 -8.48 8.44
CA ALA A 43 -0.50 -8.73 8.09
C ALA A 43 -1.28 -9.39 9.25
N GLU A 44 -0.59 -10.19 10.08
CA GLU A 44 -1.20 -10.91 11.20
C GLU A 44 -1.79 -9.95 12.24
N ASP A 45 -1.18 -8.79 12.46
CA ASP A 45 -1.64 -7.79 13.43
C ASP A 45 -3.04 -7.27 13.05
N GLY A 46 -3.30 -7.06 11.75
CA GLY A 46 -4.60 -6.65 11.24
C GLY A 46 -5.68 -7.71 11.43
N THR A 47 -5.35 -8.98 11.17
CA THR A 47 -6.29 -10.10 11.39
C THR A 47 -6.58 -10.35 12.87
N GLN A 48 -5.58 -10.17 13.74
CA GLN A 48 -5.77 -10.24 15.18
C GLN A 48 -6.72 -9.13 15.65
N TRP A 49 -6.50 -7.90 15.19
CA TRP A 49 -7.39 -6.77 15.48
C TRP A 49 -8.83 -7.04 15.02
N ALA A 50 -9.03 -7.58 13.81
CA ALA A 50 -10.37 -7.92 13.32
C ALA A 50 -11.06 -8.98 14.20
N ALA A 51 -10.33 -10.00 14.65
CA ALA A 51 -10.88 -11.03 15.54
C ALA A 51 -11.29 -10.47 16.90
N GLU A 52 -10.51 -9.54 17.46
CA GLU A 52 -10.84 -8.84 18.71
C GLU A 52 -12.03 -7.90 18.52
N HIS A 53 -12.05 -7.15 17.42
CA HIS A 53 -13.14 -6.24 17.07
C HIS A 53 -14.47 -6.96 16.88
N PHE A 54 -14.47 -8.10 16.17
CA PHE A 54 -15.66 -8.94 15.99
C PHE A 54 -16.21 -9.46 17.31
N LYS A 55 -15.34 -9.93 18.21
CA LYS A 55 -15.76 -10.42 19.55
C LYS A 55 -16.45 -9.33 20.37
N ALA A 56 -15.96 -8.09 20.26
CA ALA A 56 -16.53 -6.94 20.97
C ALA A 56 -17.80 -6.39 20.29
N ASN A 57 -17.97 -6.61 18.99
CA ASN A 57 -19.05 -6.05 18.18
C ASN A 57 -19.73 -7.14 17.33
N PRO A 58 -20.61 -7.96 17.91
CA PRO A 58 -21.39 -8.94 17.15
C PRO A 58 -22.14 -8.27 15.98
N GLY A 59 -21.99 -8.82 14.77
CA GLY A 59 -22.58 -8.28 13.53
C GLY A 59 -21.62 -7.44 12.67
N HIS A 60 -20.41 -7.15 13.15
CA HIS A 60 -19.34 -6.58 12.31
C HIS A 60 -18.61 -7.72 11.60
N GLU A 61 -19.16 -8.19 10.48
CA GLU A 61 -18.72 -9.42 9.79
C GLU A 61 -17.83 -9.15 8.58
N GLU A 62 -17.78 -7.90 8.11
CA GLU A 62 -17.04 -7.49 6.92
C GLU A 62 -15.78 -6.72 7.31
N TYR A 63 -14.64 -7.11 6.72
CA TYR A 63 -13.33 -6.49 6.95
C TYR A 63 -12.58 -6.35 5.63
N ARG A 64 -11.78 -5.29 5.52
CA ARG A 64 -10.98 -4.95 4.33
C ARG A 64 -9.53 -4.72 4.77
N GLU A 65 -8.59 -5.37 4.11
CA GLU A 65 -7.17 -5.10 4.32
C GLU A 65 -6.69 -4.04 3.33
N HIS A 66 -6.05 -2.99 3.86
CA HIS A 66 -5.33 -1.98 3.09
C HIS A 66 -3.84 -2.30 3.12
N ILE A 67 -3.28 -2.56 1.95
CA ILE A 67 -1.85 -2.86 1.78
C ILE A 67 -1.18 -1.67 1.10
N THR A 68 -0.26 -1.00 1.79
CA THR A 68 0.57 0.05 1.20
C THR A 68 1.91 -0.55 0.78
N ARG A 69 2.17 -0.56 -0.52
CA ARG A 69 3.44 -1.05 -1.11
C ARG A 69 4.13 0.08 -1.86
N PRO A 70 5.43 0.37 -1.62
CA PRO A 70 6.14 1.38 -2.38
C PRO A 70 6.40 0.91 -3.81
N TYR A 71 6.27 1.83 -4.76
CA TYR A 71 6.64 1.64 -6.16
C TYR A 71 7.58 2.74 -6.60
N ARG A 72 8.37 2.45 -7.63
CA ARG A 72 9.30 3.40 -8.23
C ARG A 72 9.25 3.28 -9.76
N CYS A 73 9.45 4.43 -10.41
CA CYS A 73 9.73 4.49 -11.84
C CYS A 73 11.23 4.34 -12.10
N GLU A 74 11.59 3.38 -12.95
CA GLU A 74 12.94 3.20 -13.46
C GLU A 74 12.97 3.65 -14.92
N PRO A 75 13.73 4.71 -15.26
CA PRO A 75 13.84 5.14 -16.63
C PRO A 75 14.74 4.22 -17.44
N GLY A 76 14.29 3.88 -18.65
CA GLY A 76 15.12 3.23 -19.65
C GLY A 76 16.07 4.20 -20.36
N GLU A 77 16.78 3.66 -21.35
CA GLU A 77 17.72 4.41 -22.17
C GLU A 77 17.02 5.52 -22.99
N TRP A 78 17.73 6.63 -23.21
CA TRP A 78 17.24 7.72 -24.05
C TRP A 78 17.26 7.31 -25.52
N GLN A 79 16.13 7.51 -26.22
CA GLN A 79 16.05 7.36 -27.68
C GLN A 79 16.42 8.67 -28.37
#